data_AF-A0A088E9T8-F1
#
_entry.id   AF-A0A088E9T8-F1
#
_cell.length_a   1.000
_cell.length_b   1.000
_cell.length_c   1.000
_cell.angle_alpha   90.00
_cell.angle_beta   90.00
_cell.angle_gamma   90.00
#
_symmetry.space_group_name_H-M   'P 1'
#
loop_
_entity.id
_entity.type
_entity.pdbx_description
1 polymer ?
#
loop_
_entity_poly.entity_id
_entity_poly.type
_entity_poly.pdbx_seq_one_letter_code
_entity_poly.pdbx_strand_id
1 'polypeptide(L)'
;MNEDRVKWNIAPFSVELRCTPKSVNLVFDAMSEAEVPPNYLLVTSSRHLRLPGARELKVTRINDGIFMAVGEGSKFLFKVTNTGVEDVNYEKSSVLSVLEDFGGTALMGELVEAASRKLNMPKEQVREEIAFLIRIGKLRARRNLIEIVKQSFY
;
A
#
# COMPACT_ATOMS: atom_id res chain seq x y z
N MET A 1 0.41 29.25 -15.63
CA MET A 1 0.26 27.82 -16.00
C MET A 1 1.41 27.08 -15.34
N ASN A 2 1.12 26.08 -14.50
CA ASN A 2 2.15 25.34 -13.77
C ASN A 2 2.85 24.35 -14.70
N GLU A 3 4.14 24.59 -14.98
CA GLU A 3 5.00 23.76 -15.82
C GLU A 3 5.48 22.47 -15.12
N ASP A 4 5.24 22.34 -13.81
CA ASP A 4 5.64 21.19 -12.98
C ASP A 4 4.65 20.00 -13.00
N ARG A 5 3.62 20.03 -13.86
CA ARG A 5 2.69 18.90 -13.97
C ARG A 5 3.40 17.71 -14.62
N VAL A 6 3.17 16.50 -14.12
CA VAL A 6 3.69 15.27 -14.72
C VAL A 6 3.24 15.23 -16.18
N LYS A 7 4.19 15.37 -17.11
CA LYS A 7 3.95 15.14 -18.54
C LYS A 7 3.87 13.63 -18.73
N TRP A 8 2.65 13.11 -18.70
CA TRP A 8 2.38 11.70 -18.95
C TRP A 8 2.80 11.37 -20.39
N ASN A 9 3.90 10.66 -20.54
CA ASN A 9 4.32 10.10 -21.81
C ASN A 9 3.55 8.78 -21.99
N ILE A 10 2.26 8.88 -22.34
CA ILE A 10 1.35 7.75 -22.53
C ILE A 10 1.72 7.01 -23.83
N ALA A 11 2.93 6.43 -23.91
CA ALA A 11 3.42 5.56 -25.00
C ALA A 11 3.34 6.16 -26.44
N PRO A 12 3.94 5.54 -27.49
CA PRO A 12 4.22 6.21 -28.76
C PRO A 12 3.04 6.13 -29.74
N PHE A 13 1.81 6.29 -29.26
CA PHE A 13 0.62 6.26 -30.12
C PHE A 13 -0.28 7.47 -29.87
N SER A 14 -0.63 8.14 -30.96
CA SER A 14 -1.67 9.17 -30.97
C SER A 14 -3.02 8.49 -30.81
N VAL A 15 -3.56 8.47 -29.59
CA VAL A 15 -4.95 8.07 -29.38
C VAL A 15 -5.85 9.19 -29.89
N GLU A 16 -6.60 8.95 -30.97
CA GLU A 16 -7.71 9.83 -31.35
C GLU A 16 -8.82 9.68 -30.30
N LEU A 17 -8.80 10.56 -29.30
CA LEU A 17 -9.82 10.58 -28.26
C LEU A 17 -11.14 11.12 -28.84
N ARG A 18 -12.10 10.23 -29.11
CA ARG A 18 -13.48 10.61 -29.45
C ARG A 18 -14.32 10.67 -28.18
N CYS A 19 -14.56 11.88 -27.69
CA CYS A 19 -15.45 12.11 -26.55
C CYS A 19 -16.92 12.01 -26.99
N THR A 20 -17.71 11.23 -26.25
CA THR A 20 -19.17 11.18 -26.37
C THR A 20 -19.79 11.72 -25.08
N PRO A 21 -21.10 12.03 -25.06
CA PRO A 21 -21.78 12.40 -23.81
C PRO A 21 -21.72 11.34 -22.70
N LYS A 22 -21.36 10.09 -23.03
CA LYS A 22 -21.17 8.99 -22.06
C LYS A 22 -19.72 8.81 -21.61
N SER A 23 -18.78 9.60 -22.14
CA SER A 23 -17.37 9.48 -21.78
C SER A 23 -17.13 9.83 -20.32
N VAL A 24 -16.28 9.02 -19.66
CA VAL A 24 -15.84 9.21 -18.27
C VAL A 24 -14.44 9.82 -18.25
N ASN A 25 -14.17 10.66 -17.26
CA ASN A 25 -12.90 11.38 -17.17
C ASN A 25 -11.88 10.64 -16.31
N LEU A 26 -10.62 10.67 -16.75
CA LEU A 26 -9.45 10.36 -15.93
C LEU A 26 -8.76 11.68 -15.63
N VAL A 27 -8.71 12.06 -14.35
CA VAL A 27 -8.11 13.33 -13.91
C VAL A 27 -6.80 13.02 -13.20
N PHE A 28 -5.72 13.62 -13.67
CA PHE A 28 -4.40 13.43 -13.06
C PHE A 28 -3.94 14.73 -12.39
N ASP A 29 -3.31 14.58 -11.23
CA ASP A 29 -2.71 15.66 -10.44
C ASP A 29 -3.67 16.84 -10.15
N ALA A 30 -4.93 16.53 -9.83
CA ALA A 30 -5.92 17.54 -9.45
C ALA A 30 -5.48 18.25 -8.17
N MET A 31 -5.48 19.59 -8.16
CA MET A 31 -5.05 20.39 -7.00
C MET A 31 -6.22 20.93 -6.18
N SER A 32 -7.44 20.79 -6.71
CA SER A 32 -8.71 21.19 -6.09
C SER A 32 -9.88 20.37 -6.65
N GLU A 33 -10.99 20.34 -5.92
CA GLU A 33 -12.24 19.68 -6.33
C GLU A 33 -12.83 20.29 -7.60
N ALA A 34 -12.58 21.58 -7.85
CA ALA A 34 -13.07 22.29 -9.04
C ALA A 34 -12.43 21.78 -10.36
N GLU A 35 -11.28 21.12 -10.29
CA GLU A 35 -10.63 20.50 -11.45
C GLU A 35 -11.24 19.12 -11.80
N VAL A 36 -12.12 18.59 -10.95
CA VAL A 36 -12.72 17.26 -11.11
C VAL A 36 -14.14 17.40 -11.67
N PRO A 37 -14.40 16.94 -12.91
CA PRO A 37 -15.75 16.97 -13.48
C PRO A 37 -16.65 15.94 -12.79
N PRO A 38 -17.99 16.08 -12.80
CA PRO A 38 -18.89 15.16 -12.12
C PRO A 38 -18.84 13.71 -12.60
N ASN A 39 -18.53 13.50 -13.89
CA ASN A 39 -18.44 12.17 -14.50
C ASN A 39 -16.99 11.72 -14.61
N TYR A 40 -16.40 11.24 -13.52
CA TYR A 40 -15.02 10.75 -13.47
C TYR A 40 -14.98 9.26 -13.09
N LEU A 41 -13.94 8.58 -13.58
CA LEU A 41 -13.63 7.20 -13.22
C LEU A 41 -12.44 7.12 -12.25
N LEU A 42 -11.44 7.99 -12.44
CA LEU A 42 -10.22 8.02 -11.64
C LEU A 42 -9.75 9.45 -11.44
N VAL A 43 -9.29 9.76 -10.23
CA VAL A 43 -8.62 11.01 -9.89
C VAL A 43 -7.32 10.69 -9.17
N THR A 44 -6.20 11.27 -9.60
CA THR A 44 -4.97 11.31 -8.79
C THR A 44 -4.77 12.72 -8.23
N SER A 45 -4.29 12.80 -6.99
CA SER A 45 -3.97 14.07 -6.34
C SER A 45 -2.89 13.87 -5.28
N SER A 46 -2.05 14.87 -5.10
CA SER A 46 -1.14 14.99 -3.95
C SER A 46 -1.83 15.58 -2.71
N ARG A 47 -3.06 16.05 -2.86
CA ARG A 47 -3.89 16.64 -1.80
C ARG A 47 -5.09 15.75 -1.54
N HIS A 48 -5.62 15.84 -0.32
CA HIS A 48 -6.90 15.22 -0.01
C HIS A 48 -8.03 16.06 -0.61
N LEU A 49 -8.77 15.49 -1.56
CA LEU A 49 -9.91 16.12 -2.23
C LEU A 49 -11.20 15.45 -1.77
N ARG A 50 -12.20 16.26 -1.38
CA ARG A 50 -13.49 15.74 -0.91
C ARG A 50 -14.44 15.52 -2.08
N LEU A 51 -14.34 14.37 -2.71
CA LEU A 51 -15.18 13.98 -3.85
C LEU A 51 -16.34 13.08 -3.37
N PRO A 52 -17.60 13.55 -3.39
CA PRO A 52 -18.74 12.77 -2.90
C PRO A 52 -18.89 11.43 -3.63
N GLY A 53 -19.02 10.34 -2.87
CA GLY A 53 -19.20 8.99 -3.41
C GLY A 53 -17.93 8.35 -3.99
N ALA A 54 -16.79 9.04 -4.00
CA ALA A 54 -15.52 8.46 -4.42
C ALA A 54 -14.98 7.52 -3.34
N ARG A 55 -14.37 6.42 -3.79
CA ARG A 55 -13.52 5.59 -2.94
C ARG A 55 -12.12 6.19 -2.94
N GLU A 56 -11.60 6.48 -1.75
CA GLU A 56 -10.26 7.06 -1.61
C GLU A 56 -9.24 5.97 -1.26
N LEU A 57 -8.14 5.94 -2.04
CA LEU A 57 -6.96 5.15 -1.74
C LEU A 57 -5.80 6.09 -1.47
N LYS A 58 -5.27 6.04 -0.26
CA LYS A 58 -4.04 6.76 0.10
C LYS A 58 -2.84 5.90 -0.28
N VAL A 59 -2.00 6.40 -1.18
CA VAL A 59 -0.74 5.76 -1.55
C VAL A 59 0.40 6.33 -0.73
N THR A 60 1.22 5.46 -0.15
CA THR A 60 2.40 5.83 0.64
C THR A 60 3.60 5.00 0.22
N ARG A 61 4.78 5.61 0.13
CA ARG A 61 6.03 4.87 -0.05
C ARG A 61 6.43 4.24 1.28
N ILE A 62 6.72 2.94 1.26
CA ILE A 62 7.02 2.14 2.44
C ILE A 62 8.52 1.84 2.52
N ASN A 63 9.12 1.50 1.39
CA ASN A 63 10.56 1.25 1.26
C ASN A 63 11.01 1.60 -0.18
N ASP A 64 12.26 1.32 -0.52
CA ASP A 64 12.77 1.49 -1.88
C ASP A 64 11.99 0.64 -2.89
N GLY A 65 11.29 1.34 -3.78
CA GLY A 65 10.44 0.76 -4.82
C GLY A 65 9.11 0.17 -4.34
N ILE A 66 8.86 0.04 -3.03
CA ILE A 66 7.61 -0.55 -2.49
C ILE A 66 6.66 0.54 -2.00
N PHE A 67 5.43 0.48 -2.49
CA PHE A 67 4.33 1.36 -2.17
C PHE A 67 3.20 0.58 -1.50
N MET A 68 2.39 1.29 -0.72
CA MET A 68 1.19 0.77 -0.09
C MET A 68 0.01 1.67 -0.38
N ALA A 69 -1.03 1.11 -1.00
CA ALA A 69 -2.34 1.74 -1.10
C ALA A 69 -3.21 1.32 0.09
N VAL A 70 -3.86 2.29 0.73
CA VAL A 70 -4.72 2.10 1.90
C VAL A 70 -6.08 2.73 1.64
N GLY A 71 -7.15 1.96 1.75
CA GLY A 71 -8.52 2.47 1.73
C GLY A 71 -9.55 1.36 1.94
N GLU A 72 -10.76 1.74 2.37
CA GLU A 72 -11.88 0.83 2.63
C GLU A 72 -11.53 -0.38 3.54
N GLY A 73 -10.63 -0.18 4.50
CA GLY A 73 -10.17 -1.24 5.41
C GLY A 73 -9.15 -2.22 4.81
N SER A 74 -8.77 -2.04 3.54
CA SER A 74 -7.80 -2.88 2.83
C SER A 74 -6.45 -2.18 2.66
N LYS A 75 -5.39 -2.98 2.61
CA LYS A 75 -4.02 -2.55 2.31
C LYS A 75 -3.46 -3.40 1.18
N PHE A 76 -2.96 -2.75 0.14
CA PHE A 76 -2.33 -3.41 -1.02
C PHE A 76 -0.89 -2.93 -1.13
N LEU A 77 0.05 -3.87 -1.21
CA LEU A 77 1.45 -3.58 -1.44
C LEU A 77 1.79 -3.83 -2.90
N PHE A 78 2.50 -2.90 -3.52
CA PHE A 78 2.93 -3.03 -4.90
C PHE A 78 4.30 -2.39 -5.13
N LYS A 79 4.98 -2.85 -6.17
CA LYS A 79 6.18 -2.23 -6.74
C LYS A 79 5.84 -1.61 -8.08
N VAL A 80 6.49 -0.49 -8.37
CA VAL A 80 6.49 0.08 -9.72
C VAL A 80 7.82 -0.28 -10.36
N THR A 81 7.78 -1.11 -11.39
CA THR A 81 8.94 -1.54 -12.17
C THR A 81 8.90 -0.89 -13.55
N ASN A 82 9.97 -1.02 -14.33
CA ASN A 82 10.02 -0.49 -15.70
C ASN A 82 8.97 -1.13 -16.63
N THR A 83 8.46 -2.31 -16.26
CA THR A 83 7.49 -3.10 -17.03
C THR A 83 6.05 -2.96 -16.53
N GLY A 84 5.82 -2.28 -15.40
CA GLY A 84 4.47 -2.05 -14.88
C GLY A 84 4.38 -2.02 -13.36
N VAL A 85 3.23 -2.45 -12.86
CA VAL A 85 2.94 -2.56 -11.42
C VAL A 85 2.87 -4.03 -11.05
N GLU A 86 3.60 -4.42 -10.02
CA GLU A 86 3.66 -5.80 -9.53
C GLU A 86 3.19 -5.87 -8.08
N ASP A 87 2.29 -6.80 -7.78
CA ASP A 87 1.85 -7.06 -6.41
C ASP A 87 3.00 -7.60 -5.57
N VAL A 88 3.20 -7.03 -4.39
CA VAL A 88 4.21 -7.49 -3.44
C VAL A 88 3.54 -8.32 -2.37
N ASN A 89 3.79 -9.63 -2.39
CA ASN A 89 3.30 -10.50 -1.35
C ASN A 89 4.37 -10.78 -0.28
N TYR A 90 4.10 -10.37 0.96
CA TYR A 90 4.96 -10.59 2.13
C TYR A 90 4.53 -11.83 2.94
N GLU A 91 3.99 -12.86 2.29
CA GLU A 91 3.52 -14.09 2.94
C GLU A 91 4.62 -14.91 3.62
N LYS A 92 5.87 -14.78 3.18
CA LYS A 92 7.01 -15.57 3.68
C LYS A 92 8.04 -14.72 4.42
N SER A 93 7.60 -13.90 5.37
CA SER A 93 8.54 -13.33 6.33
C SER A 93 9.01 -14.41 7.30
N SER A 94 10.33 -14.52 7.49
CA SER A 94 10.94 -15.46 8.43
C SER A 94 10.47 -15.22 9.88
N VAL A 95 10.05 -14.00 10.23
CA VAL A 95 9.50 -13.69 11.56
C VAL A 95 8.04 -14.12 11.68
N LEU A 96 7.26 -14.07 10.58
CA LEU A 96 5.89 -14.60 10.57
C LEU A 96 5.87 -16.10 10.83
N SER A 97 6.77 -16.87 10.20
CA SER A 97 6.82 -18.33 10.41
C SER A 97 7.19 -18.69 11.84
N VAL A 98 8.08 -17.92 12.48
CA VAL A 98 8.35 -18.09 13.92
C VAL A 98 7.08 -17.86 14.72
N LEU A 99 6.33 -16.79 14.46
CA LEU A 99 5.09 -16.51 15.20
C LEU A 99 3.99 -17.56 14.94
N GLU A 100 3.95 -18.15 13.75
CA GLU A 100 3.08 -19.28 13.43
C GLU A 100 3.40 -20.51 14.27
N ASP A 101 4.68 -20.78 14.57
CA ASP A 101 5.08 -21.86 15.48
C ASP A 101 4.51 -21.66 16.90
N PHE A 102 4.24 -20.41 17.30
CA PHE A 102 3.57 -20.07 18.58
C PHE A 102 2.03 -20.11 18.48
N GLY A 103 1.46 -20.60 17.38
CA GLY A 103 0.01 -20.59 17.15
C GLY A 103 -0.53 -19.24 16.65
N GLY A 104 0.36 -18.37 16.15
CA GLY A 104 0.01 -17.08 15.54
C GLY A 104 -0.14 -15.92 16.52
N THR A 105 0.27 -16.10 17.78
CA THR A 105 0.23 -15.05 18.82
C THR A 105 1.33 -15.27 19.85
N ALA A 106 2.08 -14.22 20.21
CA ALA A 106 3.16 -14.30 21.21
C ALA A 106 3.41 -12.95 21.88
N LEU A 107 4.09 -12.94 23.03
CA LEU A 107 4.61 -11.70 23.60
C LEU A 107 5.77 -11.17 22.75
N MET A 108 5.88 -9.85 22.62
CA MET A 108 6.94 -9.18 21.85
C MET A 108 8.33 -9.66 22.26
N GLY A 109 8.60 -9.74 23.56
CA GLY A 109 9.90 -10.20 24.07
C GLY A 109 10.21 -11.64 23.67
N GLU A 110 9.23 -12.54 23.80
CA GLU A 110 9.39 -13.96 23.45
C GLU A 110 9.60 -14.15 21.96
N LEU A 111 8.79 -13.46 21.13
CA LEU A 111 8.91 -13.50 19.68
C LEU A 111 10.29 -13.00 19.24
N VAL A 112 10.76 -11.88 19.81
CA VAL A 112 12.08 -11.31 19.48
C VAL A 112 13.21 -12.29 19.84
N GLU A 113 13.17 -12.89 21.03
CA GLU A 113 14.18 -13.87 21.45
C GLU A 113 14.16 -15.14 20.59
N ALA A 114 12.97 -15.67 20.30
CA ALA A 114 12.80 -16.88 19.51
C ALA A 114 13.24 -16.66 18.06
N ALA A 115 12.80 -15.56 17.43
CA ALA A 115 13.16 -15.23 16.07
C ALA A 115 14.65 -14.88 15.95
N SER A 116 15.22 -14.14 16.91
CA SER A 116 16.66 -13.83 16.92
C SER A 116 17.52 -15.10 16.93
N ARG A 117 17.15 -16.09 17.78
CA ARG A 117 17.85 -17.37 17.86
C ARG A 117 17.62 -18.25 16.63
N LYS A 118 16.36 -18.42 16.20
CA LYS A 118 16.00 -19.32 15.09
C LYS A 118 16.51 -18.83 13.75
N LEU A 119 16.54 -17.51 13.55
CA LEU A 119 16.90 -16.88 12.27
C LEU A 119 18.33 -16.33 12.27
N ASN A 120 19.06 -16.48 13.38
CA ASN A 120 20.40 -15.92 13.58
C ASN A 120 20.48 -14.41 13.25
N MET A 121 19.48 -13.65 13.67
CA MET A 121 19.39 -12.21 13.44
C MET A 121 19.58 -11.43 14.76
N PRO A 122 20.23 -10.26 14.74
CA PRO A 122 20.24 -9.34 15.87
C PRO A 122 18.81 -8.98 16.31
N LYS A 123 18.59 -8.91 17.63
CA LYS A 123 17.26 -8.58 18.20
C LYS A 123 16.68 -7.27 17.66
N GLU A 124 17.53 -6.30 17.34
CA GLU A 124 17.09 -5.03 16.78
C GLU A 124 16.53 -5.16 15.37
N GLN A 125 17.20 -5.93 14.50
CA GLN A 125 16.68 -6.23 13.17
C GLN A 125 15.35 -6.99 13.23
N VAL A 126 15.18 -7.87 14.22
CA VAL A 126 13.90 -8.55 14.45
C VAL A 126 12.80 -7.55 14.84
N ARG A 127 13.10 -6.56 15.69
CA ARG A 127 12.12 -5.51 16.05
C ARG A 127 11.74 -4.65 14.85
N GLU A 128 12.71 -4.29 14.02
CA GLU A 128 12.48 -3.54 12.78
C GLU A 128 11.56 -4.32 11.82
N GLU A 129 11.81 -5.62 11.65
CA GLU A 129 10.97 -6.50 10.83
C GLU A 129 9.56 -6.62 11.42
N ILE A 130 9.40 -6.79 12.74
CA ILE A 130 8.08 -6.80 13.38
C ILE A 130 7.36 -5.47 13.16
N ALA A 131 8.04 -4.33 13.34
CA ALA A 131 7.48 -3.01 13.11
C ALA A 131 7.05 -2.83 11.64
N PHE A 132 7.85 -3.33 10.70
CA PHE A 132 7.51 -3.34 9.29
C PHE A 132 6.26 -4.18 9.01
N LEU A 133 6.17 -5.40 9.53
CA LEU A 133 5.03 -6.29 9.39
C LEU A 133 3.73 -5.71 9.99
N ILE A 134 3.83 -4.97 11.10
CA ILE A 134 2.70 -4.21 11.67
C ILE A 134 2.29 -3.09 10.72
N ARG A 135 3.25 -2.34 10.19
CA ARG A 135 2.98 -1.22 9.26
C ARG A 135 2.21 -1.68 8.02
N ILE A 136 2.64 -2.79 7.42
CA ILE A 136 1.96 -3.39 6.27
C ILE A 136 0.68 -4.16 6.63
N GLY A 137 0.36 -4.29 7.92
CA GLY A 137 -0.89 -4.88 8.42
C GLY A 137 -0.91 -6.41 8.44
N LYS A 138 0.23 -7.09 8.34
CA LYS A 138 0.33 -8.54 8.53
C LYS A 138 0.32 -8.94 10.01
N LEU A 139 0.83 -8.04 10.88
CA LEU A 139 0.78 -8.19 12.33
C LEU A 139 -0.07 -7.08 12.97
N ARG A 140 -0.61 -7.35 14.15
CA ARG A 140 -1.22 -6.35 15.03
C ARG A 140 -0.56 -6.42 16.39
N ALA A 141 -0.28 -5.25 16.97
CA ALA A 141 0.21 -5.13 18.34
C ALA A 141 -0.92 -4.72 19.28
N ARG A 142 -1.05 -5.41 20.42
CA ARG A 142 -1.92 -5.03 21.54
C ARG A 142 -1.12 -5.06 22.83
N ARG A 143 -0.77 -3.88 23.36
CA ARG A 143 0.16 -3.76 24.50
C ARG A 143 1.48 -4.47 24.17
N ASN A 144 1.76 -5.60 24.81
CA ASN A 144 2.97 -6.40 24.62
C ASN A 144 2.72 -7.68 23.79
N LEU A 145 1.51 -7.90 23.30
CA LEU A 145 1.12 -9.06 22.50
C LEU A 145 1.15 -8.74 21.00
N ILE A 146 1.72 -9.64 20.22
CA ILE A 146 1.79 -9.59 18.76
C ILE A 146 0.94 -10.73 18.21
N GLU A 147 0.00 -10.41 17.31
CA GLU A 147 -0.93 -11.35 16.70
C GLU A 147 -0.87 -11.26 15.17
N ILE A 148 -1.00 -12.40 14.47
CA ILE A 148 -1.15 -12.43 13.02
C ILE A 148 -2.54 -11.91 12.65
N VAL A 149 -2.59 -11.01 11.69
CA VAL A 149 -3.86 -10.54 11.12
C VAL A 149 -4.31 -11.55 10.07
N LYS A 150 -5.30 -12.39 10.41
CA LYS A 150 -5.95 -13.27 9.43
C LYS A 150 -6.70 -12.41 8.42
N GLN A 151 -6.27 -12.43 7.15
CA GLN A 151 -7.00 -11.80 6.06
C GLN A 151 -8.23 -12.66 5.75
N SER A 152 -9.42 -12.21 6.14
CA SER A 152 -10.68 -12.76 5.65
C SER A 152 -10.91 -12.21 4.24
N PHE A 153 -10.68 -13.04 3.22
CA PHE A 153 -11.17 -12.76 1.88
C PHE A 153 -12.70 -12.93 1.92
N TYR A 154 -13.44 -11.85 1.71
CA TYR A 154 -14.87 -11.87 1.42
C TYR A 154 -15.07 -11.77 -0.09
#